data_AF-A0A161M8N7-F1
#
_entry.id   AF-A0A161M8N7-F1
#
_cell.length_a   1.000
_cell.length_b   1.000
_cell.length_c   1.000
_cell.angle_alpha   90.00
_cell.angle_beta   90.00
_cell.angle_gamma   90.00
#
_symmetry.space_group_name_H-M   'P 1'
#
loop_
_entity.id
_entity.type
_entity.pdbx_description
1 polymer ?
#
loop_
_entity_poly.entity_id
_entity_poly.type
_entity_poly.pdbx_seq_one_letter_code
_entity_poly.pdbx_strand_id
1 'polypeptide(L)'
;FTKGLVEHVTVLIGLAVNGEAVGGVIHQPYWGYGQDNKSDANIGRTIWGTNGGNIGGLVIRKTASDNLVLATTRSHSNESVEAAIKSLGASEVLRVGGAGYKVLLLLEGKAHCYVFPTPGCKRWDTCAPEA
;
A
#
# COMPACT_ATOMS: atom_id res chain seq x y z
N PHE A 1 3.50 -8.38 10.49
CA PHE A 1 3.29 -9.78 10.86
C PHE A 1 3.84 -10.12 12.25
N THR A 2 5.14 -10.38 12.43
CA THR A 2 5.71 -10.86 13.73
C THR A 2 5.48 -9.94 14.93
N LYS A 3 5.21 -8.65 14.68
CA LYS A 3 4.88 -7.64 15.71
C LYS A 3 3.37 -7.46 15.92
N GLY A 4 2.51 -8.40 15.51
CA GLY A 4 1.06 -8.34 15.69
C GLY A 4 0.30 -7.38 14.75
N LEU A 5 1.00 -6.53 13.99
CA LEU A 5 0.40 -5.68 12.95
C LEU A 5 0.21 -6.50 11.68
N VAL A 6 -0.91 -7.21 11.65
CA VAL A 6 -1.27 -8.19 10.62
C VAL A 6 -1.99 -7.52 9.44
N GLU A 7 -2.64 -6.39 9.67
CA GLU A 7 -3.32 -5.57 8.67
C GLU A 7 -2.35 -5.00 7.61
N HIS A 8 -1.08 -4.80 7.97
CA HIS A 8 -0.03 -4.36 7.03
C HIS A 8 0.44 -5.46 6.07
N VAL A 9 0.02 -6.72 6.30
CA VAL A 9 0.49 -7.86 5.51
C VAL A 9 -0.30 -7.96 4.21
N THR A 10 0.44 -8.06 3.11
CA THR A 10 -0.11 -8.27 1.76
C THR A 10 0.67 -9.36 1.03
N VAL A 11 -0.02 -10.15 0.22
CA VAL A 11 0.55 -11.04 -0.79
C VAL A 11 0.47 -10.32 -2.13
N LEU A 12 1.58 -10.29 -2.87
CA LEU A 12 1.72 -9.55 -4.12
C LEU A 12 2.04 -10.52 -5.26
N ILE A 13 1.23 -10.50 -6.32
CA ILE A 13 1.47 -11.24 -7.55
C ILE A 13 1.41 -10.23 -8.70
N GLY A 14 2.57 -9.94 -9.29
CA GLY A 14 2.68 -8.98 -10.40
C GLY A 14 2.92 -9.69 -11.73
N LEU A 15 2.27 -9.22 -12.78
CA LEU A 15 2.46 -9.64 -14.16
C LEU A 15 3.18 -8.52 -14.91
N ALA A 16 4.35 -8.85 -15.47
CA ALA A 16 5.13 -7.94 -16.29
C ALA A 16 5.37 -8.50 -17.67
N VAL A 17 5.25 -7.65 -18.69
CA VAL A 17 5.52 -7.96 -20.10
C VAL A 17 6.50 -6.92 -20.62
N ASN A 18 7.58 -7.35 -21.28
CA ASN A 18 8.62 -6.48 -21.82
C ASN A 18 9.21 -5.46 -20.82
N GLY A 19 9.23 -5.81 -19.53
CA GLY A 19 9.77 -4.97 -18.46
C GLY A 19 8.76 -4.00 -17.84
N GLU A 20 7.53 -3.94 -18.34
CA GLU A 20 6.46 -3.11 -17.80
C GLU A 20 5.46 -3.94 -16.99
N ALA A 21 5.00 -3.40 -15.86
CA ALA A 21 3.94 -4.01 -15.07
C ALA A 21 2.59 -3.79 -15.77
N VAL A 22 1.91 -4.88 -16.15
CA VAL A 22 0.65 -4.85 -16.94
C VAL A 22 -0.56 -5.36 -16.18
N GLY A 23 -0.33 -6.04 -15.05
CA GLY A 23 -1.40 -6.48 -14.16
C GLY A 23 -0.88 -6.90 -12.79
N GLY A 24 -1.77 -6.92 -11.82
CA GLY A 24 -1.39 -7.16 -10.43
C GLY A 24 -2.54 -7.72 -9.60
N VAL A 25 -2.18 -8.53 -8.61
CA VAL A 25 -3.06 -8.97 -7.53
C VAL A 25 -2.41 -8.60 -6.19
N ILE A 26 -3.19 -7.95 -5.34
CA ILE A 26 -2.85 -7.67 -3.94
C ILE A 26 -3.88 -8.37 -3.07
N HIS A 27 -3.48 -9.42 -2.36
CA HIS A 27 -4.33 -10.04 -1.36
C HIS A 27 -3.93 -9.56 0.03
N GLN A 28 -4.88 -9.10 0.84
CA GLN A 28 -4.67 -8.66 2.22
C GLN A 28 -5.29 -9.71 3.15
N PRO A 29 -4.51 -10.67 3.69
CA PRO A 29 -5.07 -11.85 4.37
C PRO A 29 -5.85 -11.53 5.63
N TYR A 30 -5.47 -10.46 6.34
CA TYR A 30 -6.05 -10.09 7.64
C TYR A 30 -6.99 -8.88 7.53
N TRP A 31 -7.49 -8.58 6.34
CA TRP A 31 -8.44 -7.49 6.20
C TRP A 31 -9.72 -7.79 6.99
N GLY A 32 -10.12 -6.87 7.87
CA GLY A 32 -11.27 -7.07 8.76
C GLY A 32 -11.01 -7.92 9.99
N TYR A 33 -9.77 -8.38 10.22
CA TYR A 33 -9.40 -9.09 11.45
C TYR A 33 -9.60 -8.18 12.68
N GLY A 34 -10.27 -8.72 13.71
CA GLY A 34 -10.54 -7.99 14.95
C GLY A 34 -11.62 -6.89 14.84
N GLN A 35 -12.39 -6.85 13.75
CA GLN A 35 -13.59 -6.01 13.66
C GLN A 35 -14.81 -6.79 14.15
N ASP A 36 -15.53 -6.26 15.14
CA ASP A 36 -16.66 -6.91 15.82
C ASP A 36 -17.77 -7.43 14.88
N ASN A 37 -17.84 -6.90 13.66
CA ASN A 37 -18.89 -7.17 12.68
C ASN A 37 -18.49 -8.15 11.56
N LYS A 38 -17.32 -8.79 11.63
CA LYS A 38 -16.88 -9.80 10.65
C LYS A 38 -16.63 -11.14 11.33
N SER A 39 -17.38 -12.15 10.91
CA SER A 39 -17.06 -13.53 11.23
C SER A 39 -15.73 -13.94 10.60
N ASP A 40 -15.06 -14.95 11.17
CA ASP A 40 -13.79 -15.46 10.64
C ASP A 40 -13.86 -15.87 9.17
N ALA A 41 -15.04 -16.25 8.68
CA ALA A 41 -15.30 -16.59 7.29
C ALA A 41 -15.19 -15.41 6.30
N ASN A 42 -15.21 -14.17 6.80
CA ASN A 42 -15.16 -12.94 5.99
C ASN A 42 -13.86 -12.15 6.17
N ILE A 43 -12.82 -12.80 6.71
CA ILE A 43 -11.49 -12.22 6.85
C ILE A 43 -10.76 -12.31 5.50
N GLY A 44 -10.10 -11.22 5.15
CA GLY A 44 -9.29 -11.11 3.97
C GLY A 44 -10.03 -10.47 2.78
N ARG A 45 -9.25 -9.94 1.85
CA ARG A 45 -9.77 -9.41 0.58
C ARG A 45 -8.73 -9.52 -0.51
N THR A 46 -9.18 -9.61 -1.75
CA THR A 46 -8.32 -9.68 -2.93
C THR A 46 -8.63 -8.51 -3.85
N ILE A 47 -7.61 -7.68 -4.08
CA ILE A 47 -7.59 -6.59 -5.03
C ILE A 47 -6.88 -7.11 -6.28
N TRP A 48 -7.37 -6.73 -7.45
CA TRP A 48 -6.72 -7.05 -8.72
C TRP A 48 -6.95 -5.95 -9.74
N GLY A 49 -6.02 -5.81 -10.68
CA GLY A 49 -6.07 -4.80 -11.72
C GLY A 49 -5.22 -5.17 -12.93
N THR A 50 -5.52 -4.54 -14.05
CA THR A 50 -4.71 -4.60 -15.28
C THR A 50 -4.65 -3.22 -15.92
N ASN A 51 -3.51 -2.89 -16.51
CA ASN A 51 -3.35 -1.63 -17.22
C ASN A 51 -4.31 -1.58 -18.42
N GLY A 52 -5.09 -0.49 -18.53
CA GLY A 52 -6.14 -0.34 -19.55
C GLY A 52 -7.37 -1.23 -19.38
N GLY A 53 -7.40 -2.07 -18.34
CA GLY A 53 -8.51 -2.98 -18.05
C GLY A 53 -9.30 -2.59 -16.80
N ASN A 54 -9.88 -3.60 -16.14
CA ASN A 54 -10.68 -3.40 -14.94
C ASN A 54 -9.85 -3.53 -13.67
N ILE A 55 -10.33 -2.88 -12.62
CA ILE A 55 -9.87 -3.02 -11.23
C ILE A 55 -11.02 -3.54 -10.37
N GLY A 56 -10.71 -4.43 -9.44
CA GLY A 56 -11.70 -5.05 -8.55
C GLY A 56 -11.18 -5.27 -7.14
N GLY A 57 -12.11 -5.56 -6.21
CA GLY A 57 -11.76 -5.91 -4.82
C GLY A 57 -11.58 -4.74 -3.86
N LEU A 58 -11.71 -3.51 -4.34
CA LEU A 58 -11.84 -2.31 -3.51
C LEU A 58 -12.66 -1.23 -4.23
N VAL A 59 -13.04 -0.19 -3.48
CA VAL A 59 -13.56 1.06 -4.05
C VAL A 59 -12.46 2.10 -3.97
N ILE A 60 -12.00 2.58 -5.12
CA ILE A 60 -10.99 3.64 -5.19
C ILE A 60 -11.62 4.94 -4.70
N ARG A 61 -10.88 5.67 -3.86
CA ARG A 61 -11.33 6.95 -3.30
C ARG A 61 -10.25 8.00 -3.50
N LYS A 62 -10.69 9.23 -3.78
CA LYS A 62 -9.84 10.40 -3.61
C LYS A 62 -9.66 10.68 -2.13
N THR A 63 -8.52 11.24 -1.77
CA THR A 63 -8.30 11.70 -0.41
C THR A 63 -9.30 12.80 -0.06
N ALA A 64 -9.88 12.73 1.14
CA ALA A 64 -10.90 13.68 1.60
C ALA A 64 -10.30 14.96 2.23
N SER A 65 -9.01 14.94 2.55
CA SER A 65 -8.29 16.03 3.21
C SER A 65 -7.59 16.90 2.16
N ASP A 66 -7.65 18.22 2.32
CA ASP A 66 -6.82 19.15 1.54
C ASP A 66 -5.36 19.19 2.02
N ASN A 67 -5.11 18.70 3.24
CA ASN A 67 -3.76 18.61 3.81
C ASN A 67 -3.02 17.38 3.26
N LEU A 68 -1.73 17.56 2.93
CA LEU A 68 -0.88 16.48 2.42
C LEU A 68 -0.60 15.42 3.49
N VAL A 69 -1.09 14.20 3.25
CA VAL A 69 -0.86 12.98 4.06
C VAL A 69 0.11 12.07 3.31
N LEU A 70 1.27 11.78 3.91
CA LEU A 70 2.33 10.98 3.30
C LEU A 70 2.42 9.60 3.96
N ALA A 71 2.40 8.53 3.18
CA ALA A 71 2.71 7.18 3.65
C ALA A 71 4.21 6.88 3.44
N THR A 72 4.83 6.25 4.43
CA THR A 72 6.24 5.82 4.33
C THR A 72 6.54 4.63 5.24
N THR A 73 7.78 4.15 5.17
CA THR A 73 8.30 3.03 5.94
C THR A 73 8.18 3.25 7.45
N ARG A 74 7.81 2.18 8.17
CA ARG A 74 7.84 2.15 9.63
C ARG A 74 9.19 1.72 10.20
N SER A 75 9.88 0.80 9.54
CA SER A 75 11.02 0.06 10.11
C SER A 75 12.35 0.29 9.39
N HIS A 76 12.35 0.97 8.26
CA HIS A 76 13.54 1.21 7.44
C HIS A 76 13.70 2.70 7.11
N SER A 77 13.53 3.57 8.12
CA SER A 77 13.75 5.01 7.93
C SER A 77 15.25 5.35 8.02
N ASN A 78 15.65 6.42 7.34
CA ASN A 78 16.99 7.00 7.39
C ASN A 78 16.92 8.51 7.12
N GLU A 79 18.06 9.19 7.13
CA GLU A 79 18.14 10.63 6.91
C GLU A 79 17.52 11.07 5.57
N SER A 80 17.68 10.30 4.49
CA SER A 80 17.07 10.59 3.19
C SER A 80 15.54 10.55 3.23
N VAL A 81 14.96 9.58 3.95
CA VAL A 81 13.51 9.49 4.17
C VAL A 81 13.02 10.71 4.96
N GLU A 82 13.67 11.07 6.07
CA GLU A 82 13.27 12.21 6.88
C GLU A 82 13.43 13.54 6.14
N ALA A 83 14.50 13.70 5.36
CA ALA A 83 14.72 14.88 4.53
C ALA A 83 13.62 15.03 3.47
N ALA A 84 13.23 13.94 2.80
CA ALA A 84 12.15 13.96 1.82
C ALA A 84 10.81 14.31 2.46
N ILE A 85 10.46 13.71 3.60
CA ILE A 85 9.25 14.04 4.38
C ILE A 85 9.21 15.54 4.69
N LYS A 86 10.31 16.09 5.22
CA LYS A 86 10.41 17.51 5.56
C LYS A 86 10.26 18.40 4.33
N SER A 87 10.91 18.06 3.21
CA SER A 87 10.83 18.85 1.97
C SER A 87 9.44 18.90 1.35
N LEU A 88 8.64 17.85 1.54
CA LEU A 88 7.28 17.77 1.03
C LEU A 88 6.28 18.54 1.90
N GLY A 89 6.65 18.92 3.12
CA GLY A 89 5.78 19.68 4.02
C GLY A 89 4.50 18.92 4.38
N ALA A 90 4.56 17.59 4.46
CA ALA A 90 3.39 16.77 4.78
C ALA A 90 2.85 17.11 6.17
N SER A 91 1.54 17.38 6.25
CA SER A 91 0.85 17.69 7.50
C SER A 91 0.70 16.45 8.38
N GLU A 92 0.64 15.27 7.77
CA GLU A 92 0.58 13.99 8.45
C GLU A 92 1.48 12.96 7.77
N VAL A 93 2.11 12.10 8.58
CA VAL A 93 3.00 11.03 8.10
C VAL A 93 2.56 9.67 8.65
N LEU A 94 2.03 8.82 7.78
CA LEU A 94 1.64 7.45 8.08
C LEU A 94 2.85 6.51 7.96
N ARG A 95 3.44 6.12 9.09
CA ARG A 95 4.57 5.20 9.14
C ARG A 95 4.10 3.75 9.28
N VAL A 96 3.96 3.05 8.16
CA VAL A 96 3.39 1.69 8.10
C VAL A 96 4.29 0.67 7.38
N GLY A 97 4.08 -0.60 7.70
CA GLY A 97 4.79 -1.72 7.06
C GLY A 97 4.15 -2.10 5.71
N GLY A 98 4.90 -2.84 4.88
CA GLY A 98 4.40 -3.42 3.62
C GLY A 98 4.32 -2.42 2.47
N ALA A 99 4.97 -2.72 1.33
CA ALA A 99 4.89 -1.88 0.13
C ALA A 99 3.45 -1.88 -0.44
N GLY A 100 2.87 -3.07 -0.62
CA GLY A 100 1.48 -3.22 -1.07
C GLY A 100 0.48 -2.51 -0.17
N TYR A 101 0.61 -2.63 1.16
CA TYR A 101 -0.28 -1.94 2.09
C TYR A 101 -0.22 -0.42 1.96
N LYS A 102 0.97 0.17 1.74
CA LYS A 102 1.08 1.61 1.50
C LYS A 102 0.35 2.04 0.24
N VAL A 103 0.44 1.28 -0.85
CA VAL A 103 -0.32 1.57 -2.07
C VAL A 103 -1.83 1.42 -1.83
N LEU A 104 -2.28 0.44 -1.04
CA LEU A 104 -3.69 0.36 -0.64
C LEU A 104 -4.17 1.62 0.11
N LEU A 105 -3.33 2.26 0.92
CA LEU A 105 -3.68 3.53 1.56
C LEU A 105 -3.93 4.64 0.54
N LEU A 106 -3.17 4.67 -0.57
CA LEU A 106 -3.36 5.64 -1.64
C LEU A 106 -4.68 5.36 -2.37
N LEU A 107 -4.91 4.11 -2.77
CA LEU A 107 -6.13 3.71 -3.49
C LEU A 107 -7.39 3.94 -2.65
N GLU A 108 -7.32 3.80 -1.32
CA GLU A 108 -8.43 4.05 -0.41
C GLU A 108 -8.58 5.53 0.00
N GLY A 109 -7.75 6.44 -0.53
CA GLY A 109 -7.79 7.86 -0.20
C GLY A 109 -7.37 8.18 1.25
N LYS A 110 -6.57 7.32 1.88
CA LYS A 110 -6.02 7.54 3.23
C LYS A 110 -4.66 8.24 3.20
N ALA A 111 -3.95 8.18 2.08
CA ALA A 111 -2.71 8.89 1.86
C ALA A 111 -2.69 9.50 0.46
N HIS A 112 -2.00 10.62 0.31
CA HIS A 112 -1.83 11.30 -0.96
C HIS A 112 -0.65 10.74 -1.76
N CYS A 113 0.42 10.37 -1.06
CA CYS A 113 1.63 9.87 -1.69
C CYS A 113 2.30 8.80 -0.83
N TYR A 114 3.05 7.92 -1.50
CA TYR A 114 3.96 6.98 -0.86
C TYR A 114 5.39 7.36 -1.24
N VAL A 115 6.21 7.68 -0.25
CA VAL A 115 7.59 8.15 -0.44
C VAL A 115 8.58 7.24 0.29
N PHE A 116 9.56 6.72 -0.44
CA PHE A 116 10.61 5.84 0.09
C PHE A 116 11.92 6.00 -0.70
N PRO A 117 12.68 7.09 -0.50
CA PRO A 117 13.90 7.42 -1.25
C PRO A 117 15.12 6.67 -0.70
N THR A 118 15.01 5.37 -0.50
CA THR A 118 16.09 4.53 0.00
C THR A 118 16.04 3.15 -0.65
N PRO A 119 17.19 2.49 -0.89
CA PRO A 119 17.19 1.09 -1.30
C PRO A 119 16.49 0.22 -0.25
N GLY A 120 15.89 -0.88 -0.69
CA GLY A 120 15.28 -1.88 0.19
C GLY A 120 14.15 -2.64 -0.50
N CYS A 121 13.27 -1.93 -1.20
CA CYS A 121 12.27 -2.56 -2.05
C CYS A 121 12.90 -3.22 -3.27
N LYS A 122 12.29 -4.30 -3.72
CA LYS A 122 12.67 -5.12 -4.88
C LYS A 122 11.50 -5.13 -5.86
N ARG A 123 11.72 -5.68 -7.06
CA ARG A 123 10.68 -5.73 -8.11
C ARG A 123 9.37 -6.38 -7.66
N TRP A 124 9.43 -7.40 -6.81
CA TRP A 124 8.23 -8.05 -6.27
C TRP A 124 7.44 -7.19 -5.27
N ASP A 125 8.06 -6.18 -4.67
CA ASP A 125 7.37 -5.23 -3.78
C ASP A 125 6.55 -4.19 -4.56
N THR A 126 6.92 -3.94 -5.82
CA THR A 126 6.36 -2.83 -6.62
C THR A 126 5.57 -3.28 -7.83
N CYS A 127 5.87 -4.44 -8.44
CA CYS A 127 5.23 -4.86 -9.70
C CYS A 127 3.69 -4.94 -9.60
N ALA A 128 3.15 -5.67 -8.61
CA ALA A 128 1.69 -5.79 -8.47
C ALA A 128 1.01 -4.48 -8.04
N PRO A 129 1.59 -3.68 -7.11
CA PRO A 129 1.00 -2.40 -6.73
C PRO A 129 1.15 -1.26 -7.76
N GLU A 130 2.10 -1.37 -8.69
CA GLU A 130 2.33 -0.38 -9.75
C GLU A 130 1.34 -0.54 -10.92
N ALA A 131 0.98 -1.78 -11.25
CA ALA A 131 0.04 -2.13 -12.33
C ALA A 131 -1.41 -1.73 -12.04
#